data_AF-A0A2V8TNL1-F1
#
_entry.id   AF-A0A2V8TNL1-F1
#
_cell.length_a   1.000
_cell.length_b   1.000
_cell.length_c   1.000
_cell.angle_alpha   90.00
_cell.angle_beta   90.00
_cell.angle_gamma   90.00
#
_symmetry.space_group_name_H-M   'P 1'
#
loop_
_entity.id
_entity.type
_entity.pdbx_description
1 polymer ?
#
loop_
_entity_poly.entity_id
_entity_poly.type
_entity_poly.pdbx_seq_one_letter_code
_entity_poly.pdbx_strand_id
1 'polypeptide(L)'
;MDTEGYYTLFGKSVILVLIQIGGLGIMTLSTSIALIFKRKLGFRTRALMENLVEGDSFQRLTSLVFYIIRAALLLEGLGALLLYLSWRKDSSSPTEAIFSSVFHAVTAFCNAGFSLFRGSLEAYRGSAMINLVLVSLMVMGGLGFTVLAA
;
A
#
# COMPACT_ATOMS: atom_id res chain seq x y z
N MET A 1 10.68 -11.05 14.13
CA MET A 1 9.81 -10.80 15.30
C MET A 1 8.43 -11.32 14.94
N ASP A 2 8.03 -12.46 15.50
CA ASP A 2 6.85 -13.20 15.08
C ASP A 2 5.55 -12.55 15.56
N THR A 3 4.71 -12.08 14.62
CA THR A 3 3.39 -11.49 14.96
C THR A 3 2.37 -12.56 15.35
N GLU A 4 2.64 -13.85 15.06
CA GLU A 4 1.70 -14.95 15.28
C GLU A 4 1.35 -15.15 16.76
N GLY A 5 2.36 -15.12 17.66
CA GLY A 5 2.21 -15.56 19.06
C GLY A 5 2.12 -14.47 20.13
N TYR A 6 2.46 -13.22 19.81
CA TYR A 6 2.50 -12.14 20.81
C TYR A 6 1.23 -11.29 20.87
N TYR A 7 0.45 -11.24 19.79
CA TYR A 7 -0.66 -10.31 19.67
C TYR A 7 -2.00 -11.03 19.56
N THR A 8 -2.96 -10.58 20.38
CA THR A 8 -4.37 -10.95 20.25
C THR A 8 -4.93 -10.46 18.92
N LEU A 9 -6.10 -10.97 18.50
CA LEU A 9 -6.80 -10.50 17.30
C LEU A 9 -6.97 -8.97 17.28
N PHE A 10 -7.21 -8.38 18.46
CA PHE A 10 -7.24 -6.94 18.66
C PHE A 10 -5.90 -6.29 18.35
N GLY A 11 -4.79 -6.80 18.90
CA GLY A 11 -3.44 -6.28 18.65
C GLY A 11 -3.05 -6.34 17.16
N LYS A 12 -3.36 -7.46 16.48
CA LYS A 12 -3.13 -7.61 15.03
C LYS A 12 -3.93 -6.58 14.22
N SER A 13 -5.16 -6.27 14.65
CA SER A 13 -5.99 -5.23 14.01
C SER A 13 -5.44 -3.82 14.21
N VAL A 14 -4.94 -3.51 15.42
CA VAL A 14 -4.28 -2.23 15.70
C VAL A 14 -3.02 -2.07 14.85
N ILE A 15 -2.20 -3.12 14.74
CA ILE A 15 -1.00 -3.11 13.89
C ILE A 15 -1.39 -2.84 12.44
N LEU A 16 -2.43 -3.51 11.93
CA LEU A 16 -2.91 -3.31 10.56
C LEU A 16 -3.31 -1.86 10.28
N VAL A 17 -4.05 -1.23 11.20
CA VAL A 17 -4.44 0.18 11.10
C VAL A 17 -3.22 1.11 11.12
N LEU A 18 -2.26 0.84 12.00
CA LEU A 18 -1.02 1.62 12.07
C LEU A 18 -0.19 1.50 10.80
N ILE A 19 -0.11 0.30 10.21
CA ILE A 19 0.56 0.07 8.91
C ILE A 19 -0.14 0.88 7.81
N GLN A 20 -1.47 0.85 7.74
CA GLN A 20 -2.22 1.59 6.73
C GLN A 20 -1.97 3.10 6.83
N ILE A 21 -2.07 3.64 8.05
CA ILE A 21 -1.89 5.07 8.29
C ILE A 21 -0.44 5.48 8.00
N GLY A 22 0.53 4.71 8.47
CA GLY A 22 1.96 4.97 8.24
C GLY A 22 2.34 4.87 6.76
N GLY A 23 1.87 3.83 6.07
CA GLY A 23 2.12 3.62 4.65
C GLY A 23 1.57 4.74 3.79
N LEU A 24 0.30 5.11 3.98
CA LEU A 24 -0.33 6.23 3.26
C LEU A 24 0.36 7.58 3.55
N GLY A 25 0.79 7.80 4.81
CA GLY A 25 1.53 8.99 5.20
C GLY A 25 2.86 9.13 4.45
N ILE A 26 3.66 8.06 4.41
CA ILE A 26 4.94 8.05 3.69
C ILE A 26 4.72 8.24 2.18
N MET A 27 3.75 7.54 1.59
CA MET A 27 3.44 7.67 0.16
C MET A 27 3.02 9.10 -0.22
N THR A 28 2.22 9.76 0.63
CA THR A 28 1.77 11.14 0.42
C THR A 28 2.93 12.13 0.51
N LEU A 29 3.80 11.98 1.52
CA LEU A 29 4.99 12.82 1.70
C LEU A 29 5.97 12.64 0.54
N SER A 30 6.29 11.41 0.15
CA SER A 30 7.18 11.12 -0.98
C SER A 30 6.63 11.67 -2.30
N THR A 31 5.32 11.55 -2.53
CA THR A 31 4.65 12.13 -3.71
C THR A 31 4.73 13.65 -3.71
N SER A 32 4.50 14.28 -2.55
CA SER A 32 4.59 15.74 -2.41
C SER A 32 6.00 16.25 -2.68
N ILE A 33 7.03 15.57 -2.14
CA ILE A 33 8.43 15.88 -2.41
C ILE A 33 8.75 15.72 -3.90
N ALA A 34 8.37 14.61 -4.52
CA ALA A 34 8.59 14.37 -5.94
C ALA A 34 7.91 15.43 -6.84
N LEU A 35 6.69 15.87 -6.48
CA LEU A 35 6.00 16.96 -7.18
C LEU A 35 6.74 18.30 -7.04
N ILE A 36 7.29 18.62 -5.86
CA ILE A 36 8.11 19.82 -5.65
C ILE A 36 9.36 19.78 -6.53
N PHE A 37 10.05 18.63 -6.60
CA PHE A 37 11.23 18.46 -7.47
C PHE A 37 10.88 18.52 -8.97
N LYS A 38 9.80 17.87 -9.42
CA LYS A 38 9.30 17.98 -10.81
C LYS A 38 8.94 19.43 -11.16
N ARG A 39 8.29 20.14 -10.24
CA ARG A 39 8.03 21.58 -10.40
C ARG A 39 9.34 22.32 -10.60
N LYS A 40 10.34 22.18 -9.71
CA LYS A 40 11.64 22.89 -9.85
C LYS A 40 12.33 22.64 -11.20
N LEU A 41 12.23 21.43 -11.75
CA LEU A 41 12.77 21.11 -13.08
C LEU A 41 11.96 21.75 -14.22
N GLY A 42 10.63 21.85 -14.09
CA GLY A 42 9.74 22.53 -15.05
C GLY A 42 9.71 24.06 -14.93
N PHE A 43 10.04 24.64 -13.77
CA PHE A 43 10.06 26.08 -13.51
C PHE A 43 11.09 26.83 -14.38
N ARG A 44 12.18 26.17 -14.81
CA ARG A 44 13.12 26.75 -15.80
C ARG A 44 12.49 26.97 -17.18
N THR A 45 11.38 26.30 -17.50
CA THR A 45 10.67 26.41 -18.78
C THR A 45 9.32 27.12 -18.66
N ARG A 46 8.74 27.18 -17.45
CA ARG A 46 7.39 27.75 -17.19
C ARG A 46 7.33 29.19 -16.72
N ALA A 47 8.45 29.85 -16.45
CA ALA A 47 8.49 31.26 -16.04
C ALA A 47 7.80 32.25 -17.02
N LEU A 48 7.34 31.78 -18.20
CA LEU A 48 6.57 32.57 -19.17
C LEU A 48 5.03 32.38 -19.07
N MET A 49 4.49 31.47 -18.24
CA MET A 49 3.05 31.16 -18.18
C MET A 49 2.39 31.40 -16.80
N GLU A 50 3.09 32.06 -15.87
CA GLU A 50 2.82 31.93 -14.43
C GLU A 50 1.91 33.00 -13.78
N ASN A 51 1.04 33.67 -14.56
CA ASN A 51 0.09 34.66 -14.01
C ASN A 51 -1.37 34.16 -13.88
N LEU A 52 -1.66 32.86 -13.99
CA LEU A 52 -3.05 32.38 -14.08
C LEU A 52 -3.48 31.29 -13.08
N VAL A 53 -2.64 30.86 -12.12
CA VAL A 53 -2.98 29.69 -11.28
C VAL A 53 -2.72 29.95 -9.80
N GLU A 54 -3.39 30.94 -9.21
CA GLU A 54 -3.32 31.19 -7.75
C GLU A 54 -4.53 30.65 -6.96
N GLY A 55 -5.54 30.06 -7.62
CA GLY A 55 -6.83 29.75 -6.97
C GLY A 55 -7.12 28.32 -6.51
N ASP A 56 -6.26 27.31 -6.77
CA ASP A 56 -6.74 25.91 -6.81
C ASP A 56 -5.77 24.84 -6.24
N SER A 57 -4.79 25.25 -5.44
CA SER A 57 -3.75 24.34 -4.92
C SER A 57 -4.27 23.39 -3.83
N PHE A 58 -5.16 23.88 -2.95
CA PHE A 58 -5.66 23.10 -1.81
C PHE A 58 -6.67 22.02 -2.25
N GLN A 59 -7.58 22.35 -3.16
CA GLN A 59 -8.57 21.40 -3.69
C GLN A 59 -7.93 20.29 -4.55
N ARG A 60 -6.86 20.60 -5.27
CA ARG A 60 -6.05 19.58 -5.97
C ARG A 60 -5.31 18.66 -5.02
N LEU A 61 -4.79 19.20 -3.91
CA LEU A 61 -4.09 18.39 -2.91
C LEU A 61 -5.04 17.42 -2.21
N THR A 62 -6.23 17.88 -1.80
CA THR A 62 -7.24 17.00 -1.17
C THR A 62 -7.76 15.96 -2.15
N SER A 63 -8.00 16.32 -3.41
CA SER A 63 -8.39 15.39 -4.47
C SER A 63 -7.33 14.30 -4.70
N LEU A 64 -6.04 14.67 -4.70
CA LEU A 64 -4.93 13.73 -4.82
C LEU A 64 -4.88 12.74 -3.64
N VAL A 65 -5.06 13.21 -2.41
CA VAL A 65 -5.09 12.33 -1.22
C VAL A 65 -6.22 11.31 -1.32
N PHE A 66 -7.44 11.73 -1.69
CA PHE A 66 -8.55 10.80 -1.86
C PHE A 66 -8.33 9.81 -3.01
N TYR A 67 -7.67 10.24 -4.10
CA TYR A 67 -7.27 9.34 -5.18
C TYR A 67 -6.30 8.27 -4.69
N ILE A 68 -5.26 8.68 -3.95
CA ILE A 68 -4.26 7.79 -3.34
C ILE A 68 -4.93 6.74 -2.44
N ILE A 69 -5.78 7.17 -1.52
CA ILE A 69 -6.48 6.27 -0.60
C ILE A 69 -7.35 5.26 -1.36
N ARG A 70 -8.11 5.72 -2.35
CA ARG A 70 -8.97 4.83 -3.15
C ARG A 70 -8.16 3.82 -3.96
N ALA A 71 -7.09 4.27 -4.59
CA ALA A 71 -6.22 3.40 -5.37
C ALA A 71 -5.52 2.37 -4.49
N ALA A 72 -5.04 2.75 -3.30
CA ALA A 72 -4.48 1.82 -2.31
C ALA A 72 -5.50 0.74 -1.92
N LEU A 73 -6.70 1.14 -1.48
CA LEU A 73 -7.74 0.19 -1.05
C LEU A 73 -8.18 -0.76 -2.17
N LEU A 74 -8.20 -0.31 -3.43
CA LEU A 74 -8.51 -1.16 -4.57
C LEU A 74 -7.41 -2.19 -4.83
N LEU A 75 -6.15 -1.78 -4.82
CA LEU A 75 -5.01 -2.69 -5.03
C LEU A 75 -4.86 -3.68 -3.88
N GLU A 76 -4.97 -3.21 -2.64
CA GLU A 76 -4.97 -4.05 -1.44
C GLU A 76 -6.15 -5.03 -1.46
N GLY A 77 -7.34 -4.59 -1.85
CA GLY A 77 -8.53 -5.44 -1.96
C GLY A 77 -8.38 -6.53 -3.03
N LEU A 78 -7.86 -6.19 -4.21
CA LEU A 78 -7.57 -7.16 -5.26
C LEU A 78 -6.48 -8.16 -4.83
N GLY A 79 -5.41 -7.67 -4.22
CA GLY A 79 -4.35 -8.50 -3.67
C GLY A 79 -4.85 -9.45 -2.59
N ALA A 80 -5.66 -8.95 -1.65
CA ALA A 80 -6.27 -9.74 -0.60
C ALA A 80 -7.21 -10.81 -1.17
N LEU A 81 -7.98 -10.51 -2.22
CA LEU A 81 -8.83 -11.50 -2.87
C LEU A 81 -8.01 -12.64 -3.50
N LEU A 82 -6.92 -12.32 -4.20
CA LEU A 82 -6.05 -13.32 -4.83
C LEU A 82 -5.31 -14.18 -3.78
N LEU A 83 -4.85 -13.56 -2.70
CA LEU A 83 -4.25 -14.27 -1.56
C LEU A 83 -5.28 -15.17 -0.88
N TYR A 84 -6.52 -14.71 -0.69
CA TYR A 84 -7.61 -15.50 -0.11
C TYR A 84 -7.93 -16.74 -0.95
N LEU A 85 -8.01 -16.61 -2.27
CA LEU A 85 -8.22 -17.75 -3.15
C LEU A 85 -7.12 -18.81 -3.04
N SER A 86 -5.90 -18.39 -2.72
CA SER A 86 -4.75 -19.27 -2.51
C SER A 86 -4.80 -19.93 -1.13
N TRP A 87 -5.00 -19.15 -0.06
CA TRP A 87 -4.95 -19.64 1.33
C TRP A 87 -6.23 -20.28 1.85
N ARG A 88 -7.38 -20.08 1.19
CA ARG A 88 -8.66 -20.66 1.65
C ARG A 88 -8.66 -22.20 1.73
N LYS A 89 -7.78 -22.88 0.98
CA LYS A 89 -7.68 -24.35 0.97
C LYS A 89 -6.82 -24.87 2.11
N ASP A 90 -5.86 -24.07 2.56
CA ASP A 90 -4.86 -24.46 3.56
C ASP A 90 -5.22 -23.96 4.97
N SER A 91 -6.23 -23.09 5.08
CA SER A 91 -6.65 -22.47 6.35
C SER A 91 -7.73 -23.28 7.06
N SER A 92 -7.63 -23.37 8.39
CA SER A 92 -8.59 -24.07 9.26
C SER A 92 -9.98 -23.42 9.30
N SER A 93 -10.06 -22.12 9.03
CA SER A 93 -11.31 -21.34 9.01
C SER A 93 -11.32 -20.31 7.87
N PRO A 94 -12.46 -20.09 7.20
CA PRO A 94 -12.61 -18.99 6.23
C PRO A 94 -12.32 -17.61 6.81
N THR A 95 -12.65 -17.38 8.09
CA THR A 95 -12.42 -16.09 8.76
C THR A 95 -10.93 -15.80 8.94
N GLU A 96 -10.15 -16.82 9.28
CA GLU A 96 -8.70 -16.74 9.44
C GLU A 96 -8.02 -16.51 8.09
N ALA A 97 -8.48 -17.19 7.04
CA ALA A 97 -8.01 -16.98 5.68
C ALA A 97 -8.26 -15.54 5.22
N ILE A 98 -9.46 -14.99 5.44
CA ILE A 98 -9.79 -13.60 5.07
C ILE A 98 -8.88 -12.62 5.81
N PHE A 99 -8.79 -12.74 7.13
CA PHE A 99 -7.97 -11.84 7.94
C PHE A 99 -6.49 -11.91 7.53
N SER A 100 -5.97 -13.12 7.32
CA SER A 100 -4.58 -13.32 6.88
C SER A 100 -4.33 -12.73 5.49
N SER A 101 -5.29 -12.86 4.58
CA SER A 101 -5.17 -12.32 3.22
C SER A 101 -5.15 -10.80 3.21
N VAL A 102 -6.05 -10.17 3.96
CA VAL A 102 -6.09 -8.71 4.09
C VAL A 102 -4.82 -8.19 4.77
N PHE A 103 -4.40 -8.82 5.86
CA PHE A 103 -3.22 -8.39 6.61
C PHE A 103 -1.95 -8.40 5.77
N HIS A 104 -1.70 -9.50 5.03
CA HIS A 104 -0.52 -9.61 4.18
C HIS A 104 -0.62 -8.72 2.94
N ALA A 105 -1.82 -8.49 2.39
CA ALA A 105 -1.98 -7.57 1.27
C ALA A 105 -1.63 -6.12 1.65
N VAL A 106 -2.18 -5.61 2.76
CA VAL A 106 -1.87 -4.27 3.29
C VAL A 106 -0.39 -4.16 3.65
N THR A 107 0.15 -5.17 4.32
CA THR A 107 1.56 -5.18 4.73
C THR A 107 2.51 -5.20 3.54
N ALA A 108 2.19 -5.96 2.50
CA ALA A 108 2.98 -6.02 1.27
C ALA A 108 2.89 -4.68 0.51
N PHE A 109 1.69 -4.13 0.33
CA PHE A 109 1.50 -2.85 -0.34
C PHE A 109 2.18 -1.69 0.41
N CYS A 110 2.06 -1.65 1.74
CA CYS A 110 2.73 -0.66 2.58
C CYS A 110 4.22 -0.99 2.86
N ASN A 111 4.76 -2.07 2.28
CA ASN A 111 6.14 -2.53 2.47
C ASN A 111 6.57 -2.67 3.94
N ALA A 112 5.63 -3.04 4.84
CA ALA A 112 5.89 -3.06 6.28
C ALA A 112 6.55 -4.35 6.78
N GLY A 113 6.52 -5.44 5.99
CA GLY A 113 7.28 -6.67 6.29
C GLY A 113 6.78 -7.53 7.46
N PHE A 114 5.62 -7.22 8.04
CA PHE A 114 4.96 -8.05 9.03
C PHE A 114 4.32 -9.32 8.41
N SER A 115 4.27 -10.39 9.18
CA SER A 115 3.59 -11.63 8.78
C SER A 115 2.84 -12.22 9.96
N LEU A 116 1.64 -12.74 9.70
CA LEU A 116 0.85 -13.45 10.70
C LEU A 116 1.27 -14.91 10.87
N PHE A 117 2.04 -15.45 9.94
CA PHE A 117 2.51 -16.83 9.96
C PHE A 117 3.90 -16.97 10.61
N ARG A 118 4.12 -18.07 11.33
CA ARG A 118 5.40 -18.53 11.88
C ARG A 118 6.40 -18.76 10.77
N GLY A 119 7.58 -18.15 10.90
CA GLY A 119 8.58 -18.18 9.83
C GLY A 119 8.20 -17.31 8.62
N SER A 120 7.31 -16.33 8.82
CA SER A 120 6.85 -15.45 7.75
C SER A 120 6.22 -16.23 6.58
N LEU A 121 6.65 -15.95 5.36
CA LEU A 121 6.14 -16.59 4.15
C LEU A 121 7.00 -17.77 3.67
N GLU A 122 7.93 -18.27 4.49
CA GLU A 122 8.86 -19.34 4.11
C GLU A 122 8.13 -20.62 3.65
N ALA A 123 7.02 -20.96 4.31
CA ALA A 123 6.16 -22.08 3.93
C ALA A 123 5.59 -21.97 2.50
N TYR A 124 5.50 -20.74 1.97
CA TYR A 124 4.93 -20.44 0.65
C TYR A 124 5.99 -20.14 -0.42
N ARG A 125 7.28 -20.37 -0.14
CA ARG A 125 8.38 -20.11 -1.08
C ARG A 125 8.18 -20.74 -2.46
N GLY A 126 7.55 -21.92 -2.53
CA GLY A 126 7.27 -22.63 -3.78
C GLY A 126 6.03 -22.15 -4.55
N SER A 127 5.18 -21.31 -3.95
CA SER A 127 3.93 -20.86 -4.57
C SER A 127 4.15 -19.65 -5.46
N ALA A 128 4.23 -19.87 -6.77
CA ALA A 128 4.39 -18.81 -7.76
C ALA A 128 3.26 -17.76 -7.67
N MET A 129 2.03 -18.19 -7.43
CA MET A 129 0.88 -17.29 -7.36
C MET A 129 0.96 -16.33 -6.17
N ILE A 130 1.26 -16.84 -4.97
CA ILE A 130 1.39 -16.01 -3.76
C ILE A 130 2.54 -15.01 -3.93
N ASN A 131 3.70 -15.49 -4.41
CA ASN A 131 4.87 -14.65 -4.61
C ASN A 131 4.62 -13.55 -5.65
N LEU A 132 3.97 -13.87 -6.77
CA LEU A 132 3.61 -12.87 -7.78
C LEU A 132 2.70 -11.79 -7.22
N VAL A 133 1.69 -12.17 -6.44
CA VAL A 133 0.76 -11.20 -5.82
C VAL A 133 1.52 -10.29 -4.86
N LEU A 134 2.31 -10.85 -3.94
CA LEU A 134 3.05 -10.07 -2.95
C LEU A 134 4.09 -9.14 -3.57
N VAL A 135 4.88 -9.63 -4.53
CA VAL A 135 5.86 -8.81 -5.25
C VAL A 135 5.16 -7.70 -6.03
N SER A 136 4.04 -8.00 -6.69
CA SER A 136 3.28 -6.97 -7.42
C SER A 136 2.78 -5.87 -6.48
N LEU A 137 2.25 -6.22 -5.30
CA LEU A 137 1.81 -5.25 -4.30
C LEU A 137 2.98 -4.40 -3.77
N MET A 138 4.12 -5.03 -3.45
CA MET A 138 5.32 -4.31 -2.98
C MET A 138 5.84 -3.33 -4.03
N VAL A 139 5.92 -3.75 -5.30
CA VAL A 139 6.35 -2.88 -6.40
C VAL A 139 5.36 -1.73 -6.62
N MET A 140 4.06 -2.03 -6.68
CA MET A 140 3.04 -0.99 -6.87
C MET A 140 3.01 0.01 -5.71
N GLY A 141 3.14 -0.45 -4.47
CA GLY A 141 3.20 0.41 -3.29
C GLY A 141 4.50 1.20 -3.18
N GLY A 142 5.63 0.64 -3.63
CA GLY A 142 6.95 1.27 -3.58
C GLY A 142 7.19 2.33 -4.66
N LEU A 143 6.62 2.18 -5.85
CA LEU A 143 6.73 3.17 -6.94
C LEU A 143 6.07 4.51 -6.59
N GLY A 144 5.13 4.50 -5.64
CA GLY A 144 4.36 5.67 -5.26
C GLY A 144 3.37 6.11 -6.34
N PHE A 145 2.43 6.97 -5.96
CA PHE A 145 1.34 7.40 -6.84
C PHE A 145 1.75 8.40 -7.93
N THR A 146 3.00 8.86 -7.90
CA THR A 146 3.58 9.77 -8.90
C THR A 146 3.62 9.18 -10.30
N VAL A 147 3.63 7.85 -10.43
CA VAL A 147 3.57 7.14 -11.71
C VAL A 147 2.12 6.84 -12.13
N LEU A 148 1.23 6.58 -11.16
CA LEU A 148 -0.19 6.29 -11.42
C LEU A 148 -1.03 7.53 -11.76
N ALA A 149 -0.54 8.72 -11.45
CA ALA A 149 -1.20 10.00 -11.75
C ALA A 149 -0.54 10.77 -12.91
N ALA A 150 0.50 10.20 -13.54
CA ALA A 150 1.17 10.75 -14.71
C ALA A 150 0.57 10.17 -16.00
#